data_AF-C9MZ46-F1
#
_entry.id   AF-C9MZ46-F1
#
_cell.length_a   1.000
_cell.length_b   1.000
_cell.length_c   1.000
_cell.angle_alpha   90.00
_cell.angle_beta   90.00
_cell.angle_gamma   90.00
#
_symmetry.space_group_name_H-M   'P 1'
#
loop_
_entity.id
_entity.type
_entity.pdbx_description
1 polymer ?
#
loop_
_entity_poly.entity_id
_entity_poly.type
_entity_poly.pdbx_seq_one_letter_code
_entity_poly.pdbx_strand_id
1 'polypeptide(L)'
;MKKIIILLVLLVTGISFSDTCKWIKNPNVYVLKEIELINKSRLIGNVYCDVEHDFMTYYVGIDNLEVGLVYNTRERKELTYENIFKILIDFESDIAKLIPRNIPAKDNQKKPRYYTFRLYAYDAAKKDTFMLFKYILDTKKIDGDWKTYYNNEIFSKTGEKMLKTLKDSGYSPTEDIMY
;
A
#
# COMPACT_ATOMS: atom_id res chain seq x y z
N MET A 1 -26.04 40.49 11.14
CA MET A 1 -25.90 39.03 11.38
C MET A 1 -24.67 38.54 10.62
N LYS A 2 -23.54 38.36 11.31
CA LYS A 2 -22.28 37.89 10.70
C LYS A 2 -22.33 36.36 10.62
N LYS A 3 -22.30 35.81 9.40
CA LYS A 3 -22.18 34.35 9.18
C LYS A 3 -20.75 33.96 9.52
N ILE A 4 -20.57 33.25 10.63
CA ILE A 4 -19.30 32.60 10.98
C ILE A 4 -19.20 31.35 10.10
N ILE A 5 -18.35 31.40 9.08
CA ILE A 5 -17.96 30.21 8.32
C ILE A 5 -16.90 29.50 9.18
N ILE A 6 -17.31 28.42 9.84
CA ILE A 6 -16.39 27.52 10.54
C ILE A 6 -15.62 26.76 9.46
N LEU A 7 -14.39 27.20 9.19
CA LEU A 7 -13.44 26.49 8.35
C LEU A 7 -12.96 25.28 9.17
N LEU A 8 -13.49 24.08 8.89
CA LEU A 8 -12.91 22.84 9.41
C LEU A 8 -11.56 22.64 8.70
N VAL A 9 -10.48 23.03 9.38
CA VAL A 9 -9.12 22.70 8.98
C VAL A 9 -8.93 21.21 9.27
N LEU A 10 -9.16 20.38 8.25
CA LEU A 10 -8.63 19.02 8.22
C LEU A 10 -7.10 19.14 8.24
N LEU A 11 -6.52 18.94 9.43
CA LEU A 11 -5.09 18.70 9.61
C LEU A 11 -4.77 17.33 9.01
N VAL A 12 -4.70 17.27 7.69
CA VAL A 12 -4.05 16.15 7.00
C VAL A 12 -2.60 16.57 6.86
N THR A 13 -1.77 16.00 7.74
CA THR A 13 -0.32 16.23 7.74
C THR A 13 0.22 15.70 6.42
N GLY A 14 0.52 16.59 5.48
CA GLY A 14 1.15 16.24 4.21
C GLY A 14 2.49 15.57 4.47
N ILE A 15 2.61 14.31 4.10
CA ILE A 15 3.84 13.54 4.26
C ILE A 15 4.78 13.88 3.08
N SER A 16 5.95 14.41 3.44
CA SER A 16 7.02 14.85 2.54
C SER A 16 7.72 13.68 1.83
N PHE A 17 8.14 13.89 0.59
CA PHE A 17 8.76 12.88 -0.27
C PHE A 17 10.19 12.48 0.14
N SER A 18 10.44 11.16 0.05
CA SER A 18 11.65 10.31 -0.11
C SER A 18 13.03 10.66 0.45
N ASP A 19 13.46 11.92 0.59
CA ASP A 19 14.88 12.21 0.87
C ASP A 19 15.28 11.96 2.34
N THR A 20 14.32 11.62 3.19
CA THR A 20 14.50 11.37 4.64
C THR A 20 14.15 9.95 5.07
N CYS A 21 13.70 9.09 4.14
CA CYS A 21 13.21 7.75 4.47
C CYS A 21 14.38 6.77 4.65
N LYS A 22 14.29 5.92 5.67
CA LYS A 22 15.32 4.93 6.00
C LYS A 22 14.70 3.54 6.12
N TRP A 23 15.51 2.49 5.99
CA TRP A 23 15.03 1.15 6.33
C TRP A 23 14.87 1.01 7.84
N ILE A 24 13.93 0.16 8.27
CA ILE A 24 13.75 -0.16 9.69
C ILE A 24 15.07 -0.59 10.34
N LYS A 25 15.23 -0.28 11.61
CA LYS A 25 16.41 -0.71 12.37
C LYS A 25 16.32 -2.20 12.69
N ASN A 26 17.42 -2.93 12.46
CA ASN A 26 17.55 -4.37 12.75
C ASN A 26 16.46 -5.25 12.09
N PRO A 27 16.34 -5.22 10.75
CA PRO A 27 15.38 -6.05 10.04
C PRO A 27 15.69 -7.54 10.25
N ASN A 28 14.65 -8.36 10.40
CA ASN A 28 14.85 -9.80 10.39
C ASN A 28 15.16 -10.31 8.97
N VAL A 29 15.51 -11.60 8.87
CA VAL A 29 15.95 -12.21 7.60
C VAL A 29 14.94 -12.09 6.45
N TYR A 30 13.64 -12.06 6.72
CA TYR A 30 12.64 -11.97 5.64
C TYR A 30 12.41 -10.53 5.22
N VAL A 31 12.44 -9.57 6.15
CA VAL A 31 12.48 -8.15 5.80
C VAL A 31 13.69 -7.85 4.93
N LEU A 32 14.88 -8.37 5.31
CA LEU A 32 16.10 -8.22 4.51
C LEU A 32 15.94 -8.77 3.08
N LYS A 33 15.36 -9.96 2.93
CA LYS A 33 15.08 -10.54 1.61
C LYS A 33 14.08 -9.72 0.80
N GLU A 34 13.07 -9.16 1.46
CA GLU A 34 12.10 -8.28 0.80
C GLU A 34 12.78 -7.00 0.31
N ILE A 35 13.63 -6.39 1.14
CA ILE A 35 14.46 -5.24 0.76
C ILE A 35 15.35 -5.58 -0.45
N GLU A 36 15.98 -6.76 -0.47
CA GLU A 36 16.76 -7.23 -1.63
C GLU A 36 15.91 -7.34 -2.89
N LEU A 37 14.68 -7.87 -2.80
CA LEU A 37 13.74 -7.98 -3.92
C LEU A 37 13.28 -6.61 -4.41
N ILE A 38 12.98 -5.67 -3.52
CA ILE A 38 12.64 -4.28 -3.84
C ILE A 38 13.79 -3.63 -4.61
N ASN A 39 15.02 -3.76 -4.12
CA ASN A 39 16.21 -3.20 -4.76
C ASN A 39 16.44 -3.81 -6.15
N LYS A 40 16.36 -5.15 -6.26
CA LYS A 40 16.51 -5.86 -7.53
C LYS A 40 15.44 -5.48 -8.56
N SER A 41 14.22 -5.27 -8.09
CA SER A 41 13.07 -4.85 -8.91
C SER A 41 13.06 -3.35 -9.21
N ARG A 42 14.02 -2.58 -8.67
CA ARG A 42 14.14 -1.12 -8.81
C ARG A 42 12.91 -0.36 -8.28
N LEU A 43 12.27 -0.89 -7.23
CA LEU A 43 11.07 -0.33 -6.63
C LEU A 43 11.34 0.56 -5.42
N ILE A 44 12.61 0.75 -5.00
CA ILE A 44 12.95 1.54 -3.82
C ILE A 44 12.36 2.96 -3.84
N GLY A 45 12.33 3.62 -5.00
CA GLY A 45 11.74 4.96 -5.16
C GLY A 45 10.22 5.00 -5.09
N ASN A 46 9.59 3.82 -5.06
CA ASN A 46 8.15 3.63 -4.92
C ASN A 46 7.79 3.09 -3.54
N VAL A 47 8.73 2.79 -2.63
CA VAL A 47 8.34 2.34 -1.29
C VAL A 47 7.78 3.51 -0.51
N TYR A 48 6.57 3.33 0.03
CA TYR A 48 5.92 4.32 0.86
C TYR A 48 6.70 4.56 2.15
N CYS A 49 6.72 5.81 2.59
CA CYS A 49 7.40 6.24 3.80
C CYS A 49 6.34 6.48 4.87
N ASP A 50 6.41 5.72 5.95
CA ASP A 50 5.45 5.85 7.03
C ASP A 50 5.68 7.13 7.86
N VAL A 51 4.81 7.34 8.84
CA VAL A 51 4.87 8.51 9.74
C VAL A 51 6.16 8.62 10.55
N GLU A 52 6.94 7.54 10.72
CA GLU A 52 8.23 7.53 11.42
C GLU A 52 9.43 7.76 10.48
N HIS A 53 9.14 8.02 9.19
CA HIS A 53 10.10 8.08 8.10
C HIS A 53 10.84 6.76 7.85
N ASP A 54 10.23 5.63 8.19
CA ASP A 54 10.71 4.33 7.76
C ASP A 54 10.06 3.95 6.43
N PHE A 55 10.84 3.30 5.56
CA PHE A 55 10.28 2.61 4.40
C PHE A 55 9.36 1.51 4.91
N MET A 56 8.11 1.52 4.44
CA MET A 56 7.11 0.54 4.84
C MET A 56 7.44 -0.82 4.22
N THR A 57 8.33 -1.54 4.89
CA THR A 57 8.81 -2.90 4.60
C THR A 57 9.21 -3.52 5.94
N TYR A 58 8.25 -4.05 6.67
CA TYR A 58 8.48 -4.57 8.02
C TYR A 58 7.46 -5.63 8.45
N TYR A 59 7.72 -6.28 9.58
CA TYR A 59 6.77 -7.23 10.17
C TYR A 59 5.74 -6.50 11.02
N VAL A 60 4.48 -6.83 10.81
CA VAL A 60 3.36 -6.33 11.61
C VAL A 60 2.66 -7.52 12.25
N GLY A 61 2.53 -7.53 13.58
CA GLY A 61 1.91 -8.65 14.30
C GLY A 61 2.66 -9.97 14.14
N ILE A 62 1.92 -11.09 14.14
CA ILE A 62 2.48 -12.45 14.05
C ILE A 62 2.45 -12.90 12.59
N ASP A 63 3.62 -13.22 12.03
CA ASP A 63 3.81 -13.81 10.70
C ASP A 63 3.26 -13.00 9.50
N ASN A 64 3.12 -11.67 9.60
CA ASN A 64 2.72 -10.82 8.49
C ASN A 64 3.85 -9.85 8.11
N LEU A 65 4.33 -9.96 6.88
CA LEU A 65 5.27 -9.02 6.27
C LEU A 65 4.46 -8.00 5.47
N GLU A 66 4.76 -6.72 5.64
CA GLU A 66 4.00 -5.65 5.05
C GLU A 66 4.88 -4.75 4.18
N VAL A 67 4.42 -4.44 2.96
CA VAL A 67 5.08 -3.55 2.02
C VAL A 67 4.10 -2.50 1.50
N GLY A 68 4.50 -1.23 1.59
CA GLY A 68 3.76 -0.11 1.00
C GLY A 68 4.40 0.37 -0.28
N LEU A 69 3.62 0.49 -1.35
CA LEU A 69 4.07 1.11 -2.60
C LEU A 69 3.26 2.36 -2.88
N VAL A 70 3.93 3.45 -3.25
CA VAL A 70 3.36 4.74 -3.57
C VAL A 70 3.54 5.10 -5.05
N TYR A 71 2.46 5.59 -5.64
CA TYR A 71 2.38 5.95 -7.06
C TYR A 71 1.94 7.40 -7.25
N ASN A 72 2.06 7.89 -8.49
CA ASN A 72 1.67 9.24 -8.91
C ASN A 72 2.40 10.38 -8.18
N THR A 73 3.51 10.07 -7.51
CA THR A 73 4.33 11.01 -6.73
C THR A 73 5.11 11.99 -7.61
N ARG A 74 5.46 11.54 -8.82
CA ARG A 74 6.21 12.31 -9.83
C ARG A 74 5.27 13.06 -10.76
N GLU A 75 4.28 12.37 -11.32
CA GLU A 75 3.33 12.95 -12.27
C GLU A 75 2.37 13.92 -11.57
N ARG A 76 2.10 13.69 -10.28
CA ARG A 76 1.24 14.53 -9.44
C ARG A 76 -0.06 14.89 -10.15
N LYS A 77 -0.74 13.87 -10.68
CA LYS A 77 -2.06 14.03 -11.29
C LYS A 77 -3.16 13.98 -10.24
N GLU A 78 -4.33 14.52 -10.56
CA GLU A 78 -5.55 14.24 -9.80
C GLU A 78 -5.94 12.76 -9.97
N LEU A 79 -6.42 12.15 -8.89
CA LEU A 79 -6.87 10.76 -8.89
C LEU A 79 -8.28 10.63 -9.46
N THR A 80 -8.35 10.42 -10.78
CA THR A 80 -9.58 9.99 -11.46
C THR A 80 -9.69 8.47 -11.47
N TYR A 81 -10.89 7.92 -11.67
CA TYR A 81 -11.08 6.48 -11.76
C TYR A 81 -10.19 5.81 -12.82
N GLU A 82 -10.05 6.44 -13.98
CA GLU A 82 -9.20 5.92 -15.06
C GLU A 82 -7.73 5.82 -14.62
N ASN A 83 -7.23 6.85 -13.94
CA ASN A 83 -5.85 6.87 -13.46
C ASN A 83 -5.65 5.86 -12.31
N ILE A 84 -6.63 5.72 -11.41
CA ILE A 84 -6.59 4.75 -10.31
C ILE A 84 -6.45 3.33 -10.85
N PHE A 85 -7.22 2.94 -11.88
CA PHE A 85 -7.13 1.58 -12.43
C PHE A 85 -5.82 1.33 -13.19
N LYS A 86 -5.24 2.36 -13.83
CA LYS A 86 -3.89 2.25 -14.43
C LYS A 86 -2.84 1.99 -13.35
N ILE A 87 -2.88 2.78 -12.27
CA ILE A 87 -2.01 2.61 -11.10
C ILE A 87 -2.18 1.22 -10.47
N LEU A 88 -3.41 0.71 -10.40
CA LEU A 88 -3.69 -0.61 -9.85
C LEU A 88 -3.03 -1.74 -10.65
N ILE A 89 -3.06 -1.66 -11.99
CA ILE A 89 -2.39 -2.63 -12.88
C ILE A 89 -0.87 -2.61 -12.66
N ASP A 90 -0.28 -1.41 -12.56
CA ASP A 90 1.14 -1.26 -12.30
C ASP A 90 1.52 -1.85 -10.93
N PHE A 91 0.70 -1.59 -9.92
CA PHE A 91 0.87 -2.16 -8.57
C PHE A 91 0.80 -3.69 -8.55
N GLU A 92 -0.20 -4.29 -9.19
CA GLU A 92 -0.32 -5.75 -9.27
C GLU A 92 0.91 -6.38 -9.94
N SER A 93 1.42 -5.74 -11.00
CA SER A 93 2.65 -6.14 -11.68
C SER A 93 3.88 -6.05 -10.78
N ASP A 94 3.97 -5.00 -9.96
CA ASP A 94 5.08 -4.77 -9.06
C ASP A 94 5.08 -5.74 -7.87
N ILE A 95 3.96 -5.95 -7.20
CA ILE A 95 3.88 -6.87 -6.06
C ILE A 95 4.14 -8.32 -6.49
N ALA A 96 3.82 -8.70 -7.73
CA ALA A 96 4.15 -10.01 -8.27
C ALA A 96 5.67 -10.29 -8.35
N LYS A 97 6.50 -9.22 -8.41
CA LYS A 97 7.97 -9.29 -8.37
C LYS A 97 8.50 -9.39 -6.95
N LEU A 98 7.73 -8.93 -5.97
CA LEU A 98 8.09 -8.88 -4.55
C LEU A 98 7.77 -10.17 -3.82
N ILE A 99 6.90 -11.03 -4.35
CA ILE A 99 6.62 -12.33 -3.75
C ILE A 99 7.89 -13.22 -3.82
N PRO A 100 8.49 -13.61 -2.67
CA PRO A 100 9.70 -14.40 -2.67
C PRO A 100 9.44 -15.82 -3.21
N ARG A 101 10.06 -16.13 -4.35
CA ARG A 101 10.04 -17.46 -4.97
C ARG A 101 11.24 -18.27 -4.45
N ASN A 102 11.06 -19.58 -4.24
CA ASN A 102 12.12 -20.53 -3.87
C ASN A 102 12.84 -20.24 -2.54
N ILE A 103 12.08 -20.05 -1.45
CA ILE A 103 12.67 -19.89 -0.11
C ILE A 103 13.32 -21.22 0.33
N PRO A 104 14.62 -21.24 0.70
CA PRO A 104 15.29 -22.44 1.17
C PRO A 104 14.59 -23.05 2.40
N ALA A 105 14.57 -24.38 2.52
CA ALA A 105 13.88 -25.07 3.61
C ALA A 105 14.36 -24.64 5.02
N LYS A 106 15.65 -24.29 5.17
CA LYS A 106 16.23 -23.73 6.40
C LYS A 106 15.58 -22.42 6.84
N ASP A 107 15.03 -21.67 5.88
CA ASP A 107 14.37 -20.38 6.08
C ASP A 107 12.83 -20.54 6.01
N ASN A 108 12.27 -21.75 6.14
CA ASN A 108 10.80 -21.95 6.13
C ASN A 108 10.16 -21.87 7.52
N GLN A 109 10.89 -22.18 8.60
CA GLN A 109 10.29 -22.31 9.94
C GLN A 109 9.72 -21.00 10.52
N LYS A 110 10.09 -19.84 9.97
CA LYS A 110 9.60 -18.50 10.38
C LYS A 110 9.11 -17.66 9.21
N LYS A 111 8.81 -18.30 8.06
CA LYS A 111 8.34 -17.59 6.86
C LYS A 111 7.07 -16.82 7.22
N PRO A 112 6.94 -15.53 6.83
CA PRO A 112 5.67 -14.84 6.96
C PRO A 112 4.59 -15.69 6.31
N ARG A 113 3.52 -15.96 7.07
CA ARG A 113 2.34 -16.60 6.52
C ARG A 113 1.68 -15.64 5.55
N TYR A 114 1.54 -14.38 5.97
CA TYR A 114 0.86 -13.34 5.21
C TYR A 114 1.87 -12.35 4.63
N TYR A 115 1.65 -11.99 3.37
CA TYR A 115 2.30 -10.85 2.74
C TYR A 115 1.21 -9.83 2.46
N THR A 116 1.29 -8.68 3.12
CA THR A 116 0.37 -7.56 2.96
C THR A 116 1.02 -6.51 2.08
N PHE A 117 0.38 -6.18 0.96
CA PHE A 117 0.80 -5.10 0.08
C PHE A 117 -0.23 -3.98 0.11
N ARG A 118 0.22 -2.74 0.18
CA ARG A 118 -0.65 -1.57 0.17
C ARG A 118 -0.30 -0.63 -0.96
N LEU A 119 -1.33 -0.21 -1.68
CA LEU A 119 -1.23 0.77 -2.75
C LEU A 119 -1.57 2.14 -2.17
N TYR A 120 -0.59 3.02 -2.16
CA TYR A 120 -0.74 4.45 -1.89
C TYR A 120 -0.64 5.22 -3.20
N ALA A 121 -1.38 6.32 -3.30
CA ALA A 121 -1.26 7.22 -4.44
C ALA A 121 -1.39 8.67 -3.99
N TYR A 122 -0.52 9.53 -4.51
CA TYR A 122 -0.62 10.96 -4.34
C TYR A 122 -1.80 11.51 -5.17
N ASP A 123 -2.61 12.39 -4.60
CA ASP A 123 -3.66 13.13 -5.28
C ASP A 123 -3.34 14.62 -5.29
N ALA A 124 -3.15 15.19 -6.48
CA ALA A 124 -2.85 16.62 -6.63
C ALA A 124 -3.99 17.55 -6.24
N ALA A 125 -5.25 17.11 -6.36
CA ALA A 125 -6.39 17.92 -5.96
C ALA A 125 -6.44 18.11 -4.44
N LYS A 126 -6.02 17.09 -3.69
CA LYS A 126 -5.95 17.11 -2.22
C LYS A 126 -4.57 17.48 -1.68
N LYS A 127 -3.54 17.43 -2.53
CA LYS A 127 -2.13 17.63 -2.18
C LYS A 127 -1.65 16.67 -1.10
N ASP A 128 -2.11 15.43 -1.17
CA ASP A 128 -1.83 14.42 -0.15
C ASP A 128 -1.81 13.02 -0.74
N THR A 129 -1.30 12.06 0.02
CA THR A 129 -1.17 10.65 -0.36
C THR A 129 -2.19 9.80 0.40
N PHE A 130 -2.88 8.91 -0.32
CA PHE A 130 -3.92 8.08 0.27
C PHE A 130 -3.68 6.61 -0.04
N MET A 131 -3.95 5.74 0.94
CA MET A 131 -4.06 4.30 0.69
C MET A 131 -5.36 4.03 -0.07
N LEU A 132 -5.27 3.44 -1.26
CA LEU A 132 -6.42 3.08 -2.09
C LEU A 132 -6.81 1.61 -1.94
N PHE A 133 -5.81 0.71 -1.97
CA PHE A 133 -6.03 -0.73 -1.96
C PHE A 133 -5.06 -1.46 -1.04
N LYS A 134 -5.53 -2.59 -0.51
CA LYS A 134 -4.75 -3.52 0.32
C LYS A 134 -4.94 -4.94 -0.18
N TYR A 135 -3.85 -5.67 -0.34
CA TYR A 135 -3.80 -7.04 -0.83
C TYR A 135 -3.12 -7.89 0.22
N ILE A 136 -3.71 -9.04 0.57
CA ILE A 136 -3.11 -9.98 1.53
C ILE A 136 -3.01 -11.34 0.87
N LEU A 137 -1.78 -11.84 0.74
CA LEU A 137 -1.47 -13.17 0.23
C LEU A 137 -1.26 -14.15 1.40
N ASP A 138 -2.06 -15.21 1.51
CA ASP A 138 -1.78 -16.35 2.41
C ASP A 138 -0.87 -17.37 1.70
N THR A 139 0.41 -17.38 2.08
CA THR A 139 1.42 -18.25 1.46
C THR A 139 1.35 -19.72 1.87
N LYS A 140 0.44 -20.08 2.80
CA LYS A 140 0.19 -21.49 3.17
C LYS A 140 -0.84 -22.17 2.26
N LYS A 141 -1.53 -21.43 1.39
CA LYS A 141 -2.49 -22.00 0.43
C LYS A 141 -1.82 -22.26 -0.92
N ILE A 142 -2.15 -23.39 -1.53
CA ILE A 142 -1.44 -23.99 -2.68
C ILE A 142 -1.37 -23.05 -3.90
N ASP A 143 -2.38 -22.20 -4.10
CA ASP A 143 -2.44 -21.25 -5.23
C ASP A 143 -2.27 -19.78 -4.82
N GLY A 144 -1.98 -19.50 -3.55
CA GLY A 144 -1.96 -18.14 -3.01
C GLY A 144 -3.35 -17.52 -2.96
N ASP A 145 -3.99 -17.58 -1.80
CA ASP A 145 -5.31 -16.94 -1.63
C ASP A 145 -5.10 -15.45 -1.37
N TRP A 146 -5.50 -14.64 -2.35
CA TRP A 146 -5.48 -13.19 -2.26
C TRP A 146 -6.79 -12.69 -1.67
N LYS A 147 -6.67 -11.96 -0.56
CA LYS A 147 -7.76 -11.12 -0.06
C LYS A 147 -7.49 -9.69 -0.48
N THR A 148 -8.38 -9.13 -1.29
CA THR A 148 -8.25 -7.78 -1.81
C THR A 148 -9.25 -6.86 -1.14
N TYR A 149 -8.81 -5.64 -0.86
CA TYR A 149 -9.58 -4.64 -0.17
C TYR A 149 -9.43 -3.27 -0.81
N TYR A 150 -10.49 -2.48 -0.77
CA TYR A 150 -10.46 -1.05 -1.09
C TYR A 150 -10.67 -0.21 0.17
N ASN A 151 -10.07 0.97 0.21
CA ASN A 151 -10.26 1.94 1.30
C ASN A 151 -11.71 2.46 1.31
N ASN A 152 -12.48 2.10 2.33
CA ASN A 152 -13.88 2.45 2.40
C ASN A 152 -14.09 3.96 2.57
N GLU A 153 -13.23 4.66 3.31
CA GLU A 153 -13.35 6.11 3.49
C GLU A 153 -13.25 6.89 2.17
N ILE A 154 -12.41 6.41 1.25
CA ILE A 154 -12.22 7.01 -0.08
C ILE A 154 -13.35 6.60 -1.01
N PHE A 155 -13.59 5.29 -1.13
CA PHE A 155 -14.51 4.77 -2.14
C PHE A 155 -15.98 4.89 -1.74
N SER A 156 -16.34 5.01 -0.46
CA SER A 156 -17.74 5.25 -0.04
C SER A 156 -18.28 6.61 -0.51
N LYS A 157 -17.39 7.57 -0.78
CA LYS A 157 -17.73 8.89 -1.34
C LYS A 157 -17.89 8.85 -2.87
N THR A 158 -17.66 7.68 -3.50
CA THR A 158 -17.82 7.46 -4.93
C THR A 158 -19.25 7.07 -5.30
N GLY A 159 -19.57 7.07 -6.60
CA GLY A 159 -20.89 6.66 -7.06
C GLY A 159 -21.15 5.16 -6.88
N GLU A 160 -22.42 4.77 -6.69
CA GLU A 160 -22.84 3.37 -6.48
C GLU A 160 -22.29 2.41 -7.54
N LYS A 161 -22.18 2.86 -8.80
CA LYS A 161 -21.62 2.06 -9.89
C LYS A 161 -20.19 1.62 -9.60
N MET A 162 -19.35 2.50 -9.05
CA MET A 162 -17.95 2.19 -8.74
C MET A 162 -17.86 1.17 -7.58
N LEU A 163 -18.60 1.41 -6.51
CA LEU A 163 -18.68 0.49 -5.39
C LEU A 163 -19.16 -0.90 -5.83
N LYS A 164 -20.14 -0.95 -6.74
CA LYS A 164 -20.59 -2.21 -7.33
C LYS A 164 -19.48 -2.89 -8.14
N THR A 165 -18.77 -2.16 -9.00
CA THR A 165 -17.65 -2.70 -9.77
C THR A 165 -16.59 -3.32 -8.86
N LEU A 166 -16.16 -2.62 -7.80
CA LEU A 166 -15.16 -3.15 -6.86
C LEU A 166 -15.64 -4.44 -6.16
N LYS A 167 -16.88 -4.46 -5.68
CA LYS A 167 -17.48 -5.64 -5.03
C LYS A 167 -17.60 -6.82 -6.00
N ASP A 168 -18.09 -6.58 -7.21
CA ASP A 168 -18.22 -7.61 -8.25
C ASP A 168 -16.84 -8.17 -8.68
N SER A 169 -15.78 -7.35 -8.60
CA SER A 169 -14.39 -7.76 -8.82
C SER A 169 -13.73 -8.41 -7.59
N GLY A 170 -14.49 -8.69 -6.52
CA GLY A 170 -14.02 -9.44 -5.35
C GLY A 170 -13.38 -8.61 -4.24
N TYR A 171 -13.37 -7.27 -4.34
CA TYR A 171 -12.79 -6.41 -3.30
C TYR A 171 -13.77 -6.19 -2.15
N SER A 172 -13.27 -6.35 -0.94
CA SER A 172 -14.01 -6.00 0.28
C SER A 172 -13.65 -4.58 0.76
N PRO A 173 -14.58 -3.84 1.37
CA PRO A 173 -14.22 -2.58 2.03
C PRO A 173 -13.27 -2.83 3.20
N THR A 174 -12.38 -1.88 3.47
CA THR A 174 -11.60 -1.83 4.70
C THR A 174 -11.44 -0.40 5.22
N GLU A 175 -11.45 -0.26 6.54
CA GLU A 175 -11.08 0.98 7.25
C GLU A 175 -9.62 0.96 7.72
N ASP A 176 -8.90 -0.13 7.45
CA ASP A 176 -7.49 -0.26 7.80
C ASP A 176 -6.64 0.51 6.79
N ILE A 177 -6.03 1.60 7.25
CA ILE A 177 -5.33 2.58 6.42
C ILE A 177 -3.84 2.74 6.73
N MET A 178 -3.25 1.87 7.58
CA MET A 178 -1.91 2.00 8.21
C MET A 178 -1.05 3.18 7.72
N TYR A 179 -0.80 4.10 8.65
CA TYR A 179 -0.06 5.35 8.47
C TYR A 179 1.42 5.17 8.77
#